data_AF-A0A285N1Z7-F1
#
_entry.id   AF-A0A285N1Z7-F1
#
_cell.length_a   1.000
_cell.length_b   1.000
_cell.length_c   1.000
_cell.angle_alpha   90.00
_cell.angle_beta   90.00
_cell.angle_gamma   90.00
#
_symmetry.space_group_name_H-M   'P 1'
#
loop_
_entity.id
_entity.type
_entity.pdbx_description
1 polymer ?
#
loop_
_entity_poly.entity_id
_entity_poly.type
_entity_poly.pdbx_seq_one_letter_code
_entity_poly.pdbx_strand_id
1 'polypeptide(L)'
;MRTSKVLTSIALTLMVLILIGSLVFTVTLPQNDSLEQAVTTFLENDPKYQRQLEADEASSISLSDMAAETLSVLQIFLIIPTVYIAIICLIVLIGFLLISKKPRAARFTLFSAAILSLITIIVPILLFIAGGKLKGQPA
;
A
#
# COMPACT_ATOMS: atom_id res chain seq x y z
N MET A 1 -2.32 -21.68 -20.75
CA MET A 1 -3.42 -21.19 -19.89
C MET A 1 -3.24 -21.50 -18.41
N ARG A 2 -3.04 -22.76 -18.00
CA ARG A 2 -2.92 -23.14 -16.56
C ARG A 2 -1.82 -22.36 -15.83
N THR A 3 -0.64 -22.23 -16.44
CA THR A 3 0.48 -21.46 -15.90
C THR A 3 0.14 -19.99 -15.68
N SER A 4 -0.41 -19.27 -16.67
CA SER A 4 -0.84 -17.87 -16.50
C SER A 4 -1.87 -17.72 -15.37
N LYS A 5 -2.86 -18.62 -15.27
CA LYS A 5 -3.84 -18.58 -14.18
C LYS A 5 -3.19 -18.76 -12.81
N VAL A 6 -2.27 -19.71 -12.68
CA VAL A 6 -1.57 -19.98 -11.41
C VAL A 6 -0.71 -18.78 -11.01
N LEU A 7 0.11 -18.23 -11.94
CA LEU A 7 0.94 -17.06 -11.66
C LEU A 7 0.10 -15.83 -11.28
N THR A 8 -0.97 -15.55 -12.03
CA THR A 8 -1.88 -14.43 -11.70
C THR A 8 -2.59 -14.66 -10.36
N SER A 9 -2.97 -15.90 -10.03
CA SER A 9 -3.59 -16.23 -8.74
C SER A 9 -2.61 -16.02 -7.57
N ILE A 10 -1.35 -16.42 -7.71
CA ILE A 10 -0.31 -16.17 -6.71
C ILE A 10 -0.08 -14.66 -6.56
N ALA A 11 0.06 -13.93 -7.67
CA ALA A 11 0.24 -12.48 -7.65
C ALA A 11 -0.95 -11.75 -7.00
N LEU A 12 -2.18 -12.19 -7.29
CA LEU A 12 -3.39 -11.66 -6.67
C LEU A 12 -3.41 -11.94 -5.17
N THR A 13 -3.04 -13.16 -4.76
CA THR A 13 -2.99 -13.53 -3.33
C THR A 13 -1.98 -12.66 -2.57
N LEU A 14 -0.77 -12.47 -3.14
CA LEU A 14 0.24 -11.59 -2.55
C LEU A 14 -0.25 -10.15 -2.45
N MET A 15 -0.89 -9.62 -3.51
CA MET A 15 -1.47 -8.28 -3.51
C MET A 15 -2.56 -8.13 -2.45
N VAL A 16 -3.41 -9.13 -2.28
CA VAL A 16 -4.45 -9.13 -1.23
C VAL A 16 -3.82 -9.15 0.15
N LEU A 17 -2.77 -9.95 0.38
CA LEU A 17 -2.05 -9.97 1.67
C LEU A 17 -1.40 -8.62 1.98
N ILE A 18 -0.76 -7.99 0.99
CA ILE A 18 -0.19 -6.64 1.12
C ILE A 18 -1.31 -5.64 1.42
N LEU A 19 -2.42 -5.70 0.69
CA LEU A 19 -3.56 -4.80 0.90
C LEU A 19 -4.14 -4.94 2.32
N ILE A 20 -4.37 -6.16 2.79
CA ILE A 20 -4.87 -6.41 4.14
C ILE A 20 -3.88 -5.89 5.18
N GLY A 21 -2.58 -6.18 5.01
CA GLY A 21 -1.54 -5.68 5.91
C GLY A 21 -1.51 -4.15 5.96
N SER A 22 -1.54 -3.48 4.80
CA SER A 22 -1.60 -2.03 4.71
C SER A 22 -2.88 -1.45 5.32
N LEU A 23 -4.03 -2.10 5.12
CA LEU A 23 -5.30 -1.65 5.68
C LEU A 23 -5.29 -1.77 7.21
N VAL A 24 -4.89 -2.92 7.75
CA VAL A 24 -4.77 -3.15 9.20
C VAL A 24 -3.81 -2.13 9.80
N PHE A 25 -2.63 -1.95 9.20
CA PHE A 25 -1.65 -0.97 9.68
C PHE A 25 -2.22 0.45 9.68
N THR A 26 -2.85 0.88 8.57
CA THR A 26 -3.40 2.23 8.44
C THR A 26 -4.56 2.48 9.43
N VAL A 27 -5.43 1.50 9.65
CA VAL A 27 -6.57 1.65 10.57
C VAL A 27 -6.12 1.64 12.03
N THR A 28 -5.10 0.85 12.37
CA THR A 28 -4.58 0.72 13.74
C THR A 28 -3.58 1.80 14.12
N LEU A 29 -3.02 2.54 13.15
CA LEU A 29 -2.00 3.57 13.37
C LEU A 29 -2.35 4.62 14.46
N PRO A 30 -3.54 5.27 14.45
CA PRO A 30 -3.88 6.26 15.48
C PRO A 30 -4.24 5.64 16.84
N GLN A 31 -4.40 4.32 16.93
CA GLN A 31 -4.73 3.59 18.16
C GLN A 31 -3.51 2.87 18.75
N ASN A 32 -2.33 3.11 18.19
CA ASN A 32 -1.13 2.40 18.56
C ASN A 32 -0.32 3.21 19.57
N ASP A 33 -0.55 2.93 20.86
CA ASP A 33 0.12 3.59 21.99
C ASP A 33 1.65 3.55 21.88
N SER A 34 2.22 2.48 21.32
CA SER A 34 3.67 2.36 21.15
C SER A 34 4.21 3.33 20.10
N LEU A 35 3.45 3.54 19.02
CA LEU A 35 3.77 4.53 17.98
C LEU A 35 3.58 5.95 18.51
N GLU A 36 2.52 6.19 19.28
CA GLU A 36 2.29 7.48 19.94
C GLU A 36 3.43 7.81 20.91
N GLN A 37 3.84 6.86 21.74
CA GLN A 37 4.96 7.04 22.66
C GLN A 37 6.27 7.31 21.91
N ALA A 38 6.51 6.62 20.80
CA ALA A 38 7.70 6.85 19.97
C ALA A 38 7.71 8.27 19.37
N VAL A 39 6.57 8.75 18.86
CA VAL A 39 6.42 10.10 18.32
C VAL A 39 6.55 11.15 19.44
N THR A 40 5.93 10.93 20.59
CA THR A 40 6.04 11.81 21.76
C THR A 40 7.50 11.94 22.21
N THR A 41 8.22 10.82 22.31
CA THR A 41 9.65 10.81 22.66
C THR A 41 10.49 11.56 21.61
N PHE A 42 10.13 11.46 20.33
CA PHE A 42 10.81 12.20 19.28
C PHE A 42 10.57 13.72 19.39
N LEU A 43 9.33 14.13 19.67
CA LEU A 43 8.96 15.54 19.85
C LEU A 43 9.59 16.16 21.10
N GLU A 44 9.68 15.42 22.20
CA GLU A 44 10.34 15.87 23.44
C GLU A 44 11.84 16.17 23.23
N ASN A 45 12.48 15.44 22.32
CA ASN A 45 13.87 15.65 21.95
C ASN A 45 14.07 16.69 20.84
N ASP A 46 13.00 17.34 20.34
CA ASP A 46 13.12 18.37 19.31
C ASP A 46 13.69 19.67 19.92
N PRO A 47 14.84 20.18 19.42
CA PRO A 47 15.45 21.41 19.94
C PRO A 47 14.58 22.66 19.76
N LYS A 48 13.61 22.67 18.83
CA LYS A 48 12.63 23.75 18.73
C LYS A 48 11.62 23.69 19.86
N TYR A 49 11.14 22.50 20.20
CA TYR A 49 10.22 22.30 21.31
C TYR A 49 10.88 22.64 22.65
N GLN A 50 12.12 22.22 22.85
CA GLN A 50 12.91 22.57 24.05
C GLN A 50 13.12 24.09 24.19
N ARG A 51 13.39 24.81 23.10
CA ARG A 51 13.51 26.28 23.12
C ARG A 51 12.19 26.98 23.46
N GLN A 52 11.05 26.44 23.04
CA GLN A 52 9.74 27.00 23.39
C GLN A 52 9.41 26.80 24.87
N LEU A 53 9.75 25.64 25.44
CA LEU A 53 9.67 25.38 26.88
C LEU A 53 10.58 26.34 27.68
N GLU A 54 11.82 26.54 27.23
CA GLU A 54 12.77 27.46 27.88
C GLU A 54 12.34 28.93 27.79
N ALA A 55 11.59 29.31 26.75
CA ALA A 55 11.08 30.66 26.56
C ALA A 55 9.85 31.00 27.42
N ASP A 56 9.35 30.04 28.22
CA ASP A 56 8.07 30.13 28.97
C ASP A 56 6.87 30.51 28.08
N GLU A 57 7.02 30.32 26.76
CA GLU A 57 5.94 30.31 25.78
C GLU A 57 5.25 28.96 25.93
N ALA A 58 4.46 28.80 27.00
CA ALA A 58 3.69 27.60 27.25
C ALA A 58 2.92 27.22 25.97
N SER A 59 3.39 26.17 25.30
CA SER A 59 2.68 25.61 24.15
C SER A 59 1.31 25.18 24.66
N SER A 60 0.25 25.77 24.11
CA SER A 60 -1.13 25.50 24.53
C SER A 60 -1.61 24.09 24.19
N ILE A 61 -0.74 23.26 23.60
CA ILE A 61 -1.02 21.93 23.06
C ILE A 61 -0.09 20.95 23.78
N SER A 62 -0.64 19.88 24.33
CA SER A 62 0.16 18.84 25.00
C SER A 62 0.98 18.02 23.98
N LEU A 63 2.13 17.47 24.39
CA LEU A 63 2.95 16.62 23.52
C LEU A 63 2.17 15.41 22.96
N SER A 64 1.30 14.82 23.77
CA SER A 64 0.40 13.74 23.33
C SER A 64 -0.56 14.19 22.25
N ASP A 65 -1.12 15.40 22.36
CA ASP A 65 -2.01 15.95 21.32
C ASP A 65 -1.24 16.19 20.01
N MET A 66 -0.01 16.70 20.09
CA MET A 66 0.86 16.88 18.91
C MET A 66 1.23 15.53 18.27
N ALA A 67 1.50 14.51 19.08
CA ALA A 67 1.79 13.16 18.60
C ALA A 67 0.57 12.52 17.93
N ALA A 68 -0.61 12.65 18.54
CA ALA A 68 -1.87 12.15 17.98
C ALA A 68 -2.23 12.83 16.65
N GLU A 69 -2.02 14.15 16.53
CA GLU A 69 -2.20 14.89 15.28
C GLU A 69 -1.21 14.42 14.20
N THR A 70 0.06 14.21 14.57
CA THR A 70 1.09 13.69 13.67
C THR A 70 0.74 12.30 13.14
N LEU A 71 0.28 11.39 14.00
CA LEU A 71 -0.18 10.07 13.60
C LEU A 71 -1.43 10.13 12.72
N SER A 72 -2.35 11.06 12.98
CA SER A 72 -3.55 11.27 12.16
C SER A 72 -3.19 11.74 10.75
N VAL A 73 -2.24 12.67 10.62
CA VAL A 73 -1.72 13.12 9.31
C VAL A 73 -1.02 11.97 8.59
N LEU A 74 -0.20 11.20 9.29
CA LEU A 74 0.47 10.03 8.74
C LEU A 74 -0.53 8.97 8.26
N GLN A 75 -1.61 8.74 9.00
CA GLN A 75 -2.70 7.86 8.61
C GLN A 75 -3.32 8.30 7.27
N ILE A 76 -3.67 9.58 7.14
CA ILE A 76 -4.24 10.13 5.89
C ILE A 76 -3.27 9.92 4.72
N PHE A 77 -1.98 10.17 4.94
CA PHE A 77 -0.96 9.96 3.93
C PHE A 77 -0.85 8.49 3.51
N LEU A 78 -1.03 7.54 4.42
CA LEU A 78 -0.99 6.09 4.17
C LEU A 78 -2.28 5.52 3.56
N ILE A 79 -3.42 6.20 3.70
CA ILE A 79 -4.67 5.80 3.02
C ILE A 79 -4.47 5.84 1.49
N ILE A 80 -3.81 6.88 0.96
CA ILE A 80 -3.60 7.06 -0.47
C ILE A 80 -2.90 5.86 -1.14
N PRO A 81 -1.71 5.40 -0.69
CA PRO A 81 -1.06 4.23 -1.26
C PRO A 81 -1.86 2.94 -1.01
N THR A 82 -2.58 2.83 0.12
CA THR A 82 -3.44 1.67 0.39
C THR A 82 -4.58 1.55 -0.63
N VAL A 83 -5.28 2.66 -0.92
CA VAL A 83 -6.31 2.72 -1.95
C VAL A 83 -5.73 2.42 -3.34
N TYR A 84 -4.53 2.94 -3.63
CA TYR A 84 -3.84 2.65 -4.88
C TYR A 84 -3.55 1.15 -5.07
N ILE A 85 -3.09 0.46 -4.02
CA ILE A 85 -2.90 -1.01 -4.03
C ILE A 85 -4.23 -1.72 -4.28
N ALA A 86 -5.33 -1.26 -3.68
CA ALA A 86 -6.67 -1.82 -3.90
C ALA A 86 -7.10 -1.72 -5.38
N ILE A 87 -6.86 -0.58 -6.02
CA ILE A 87 -7.15 -0.37 -7.45
C ILE A 87 -6.36 -1.36 -8.30
N ILE A 88 -5.06 -1.52 -8.04
CA ILE A 88 -4.23 -2.50 -8.77
C ILE A 88 -4.78 -3.92 -8.57
N CYS A 89 -5.15 -4.26 -7.34
CA CYS A 89 -5.73 -5.57 -7.03
C CYS A 89 -6.99 -5.86 -7.88
N LEU A 90 -7.86 -4.87 -8.04
CA LEU A 90 -9.03 -4.97 -8.93
C LEU A 90 -8.64 -5.17 -10.40
N ILE A 91 -7.63 -4.45 -10.90
CA ILE A 91 -7.13 -4.62 -12.28
C ILE A 91 -6.59 -6.05 -12.47
N VAL A 92 -5.83 -6.57 -11.51
CA VAL A 92 -5.32 -7.96 -11.56
C VAL A 92 -6.46 -8.96 -11.52
N LEU A 93 -7.48 -8.74 -10.70
CA LEU A 93 -8.68 -9.59 -10.63
C LEU A 93 -9.44 -9.61 -11.97
N ILE A 94 -9.67 -8.44 -12.58
CA ILE A 94 -10.27 -8.34 -13.91
C ILE A 94 -9.43 -9.11 -14.92
N GLY A 95 -8.11 -8.93 -14.91
CA GLY A 95 -7.18 -9.66 -15.76
C GLY A 95 -7.30 -11.17 -15.59
N PHE A 96 -7.34 -11.65 -14.35
CA PHE A 96 -7.51 -13.06 -14.01
C PHE A 96 -8.80 -13.66 -14.59
N LEU A 97 -9.94 -12.96 -14.42
CA LEU A 97 -11.24 -13.40 -14.95
C LEU A 97 -11.24 -13.44 -16.49
N LEU A 98 -10.55 -12.49 -17.12
CA LEU A 98 -10.45 -12.40 -18.59
C LEU A 98 -9.56 -13.49 -19.19
N ILE A 99 -8.64 -14.13 -18.46
CA ILE A 99 -7.71 -15.14 -19.01
C ILE A 99 -8.45 -16.24 -19.78
N SER A 100 -9.63 -16.65 -19.31
CA SER A 100 -10.39 -17.75 -19.93
C SER A 100 -11.24 -17.32 -21.12
N LYS A 101 -11.73 -16.06 -21.13
CA LYS A 101 -12.71 -15.58 -22.11
C LYS A 101 -12.10 -14.70 -23.21
N LYS A 102 -11.07 -13.91 -22.87
CA LYS A 102 -10.44 -12.92 -23.75
C LYS A 102 -8.94 -12.81 -23.42
N PRO A 103 -8.09 -13.77 -23.86
CA PRO A 103 -6.68 -13.82 -23.48
C PRO A 103 -5.87 -12.60 -23.92
N ARG A 104 -6.25 -11.95 -25.05
CA ARG A 104 -5.64 -10.68 -25.49
C ARG A 104 -5.93 -9.53 -24.52
N ALA A 105 -7.19 -9.37 -24.10
CA ALA A 105 -7.56 -8.33 -23.14
C ALA A 105 -6.90 -8.57 -21.77
N ALA A 106 -6.90 -9.83 -21.32
CA ALA A 106 -6.22 -10.25 -20.09
C ALA A 106 -4.74 -9.88 -20.11
N ARG A 107 -4.06 -10.03 -21.25
CA ARG A 107 -2.67 -9.62 -21.39
C ARG A 107 -2.50 -8.13 -21.13
N PHE A 108 -3.27 -7.26 -21.79
CA PHE A 108 -3.15 -5.81 -21.58
C PHE A 108 -3.39 -5.41 -20.12
N THR A 109 -4.40 -5.99 -19.47
CA THR A 109 -4.69 -5.72 -18.05
C THR A 109 -3.59 -6.22 -17.11
N LEU A 110 -2.96 -7.37 -17.39
CA LEU A 110 -1.87 -7.88 -16.55
C LEU A 110 -0.59 -7.07 -16.74
N PHE A 111 -0.29 -6.62 -17.96
CA PHE A 111 0.84 -5.73 -18.23
C PHE A 111 0.64 -4.35 -17.59
N SER A 112 -0.57 -3.77 -17.67
CA SER A 112 -0.84 -2.49 -17.00
C SER A 112 -0.74 -2.61 -15.49
N ALA A 113 -1.30 -3.66 -14.90
CA ALA A 113 -1.15 -3.93 -13.47
C ALA A 113 0.31 -4.16 -13.06
N ALA A 114 1.13 -4.80 -13.91
CA ALA A 114 2.56 -4.95 -13.66
C ALA A 114 3.28 -3.60 -13.64
N ILE A 115 2.99 -2.70 -14.57
CA ILE A 115 3.60 -1.36 -14.59
C ILE A 115 3.18 -0.57 -13.34
N LEU A 116 1.90 -0.60 -12.97
CA LEU A 116 1.38 0.10 -11.80
C LEU A 116 1.92 -0.45 -10.47
N SER A 117 2.27 -1.75 -10.41
CA SER A 117 2.77 -2.44 -9.22
C SER A 117 4.30 -2.52 -9.13
N LEU A 118 5.04 -1.77 -9.97
CA LEU A 118 6.51 -1.77 -9.99
C LEU A 118 7.15 -1.56 -8.61
N ILE A 119 6.47 -0.83 -7.72
CA ILE A 119 6.92 -0.57 -6.34
C ILE A 119 7.12 -1.84 -5.49
N THR A 120 6.43 -2.94 -5.83
CA THR A 120 6.47 -4.19 -5.04
C THR A 120 7.45 -5.24 -5.57
N ILE A 121 8.13 -4.98 -6.70
CA ILE A 121 9.14 -5.81 -7.41
C ILE A 121 8.71 -7.25 -7.75
N ILE A 122 8.23 -8.05 -6.81
CA ILE A 122 7.83 -9.45 -6.97
C ILE A 122 6.53 -9.57 -7.79
N VAL A 123 5.49 -8.82 -7.41
CA VAL A 123 4.20 -8.82 -8.11
C VAL A 123 4.33 -8.50 -9.60
N PRO A 124 5.03 -7.42 -10.02
CA PRO A 124 5.14 -7.08 -11.44
C PRO A 124 5.88 -8.15 -12.23
N ILE A 125 6.90 -8.81 -11.67
CA ILE A 125 7.59 -9.93 -12.34
C ILE A 125 6.62 -11.07 -12.62
N LEU A 126 5.82 -11.47 -11.63
CA LEU A 126 4.82 -12.54 -11.79
C LEU A 126 3.77 -12.18 -12.85
N LEU A 127 3.30 -10.93 -12.86
CA LEU A 127 2.30 -10.43 -13.81
C LEU A 127 2.85 -10.31 -15.24
N PHE A 128 4.10 -9.85 -15.42
CA PHE A 128 4.75 -9.82 -16.72
C PHE A 128 4.91 -11.23 -17.31
N ILE A 129 5.34 -12.20 -16.50
CA ILE A 129 5.48 -13.60 -16.94
C ILE A 129 4.08 -14.17 -17.28
N ALA A 130 3.08 -13.94 -16.44
CA ALA A 130 1.72 -14.40 -16.66
C ALA A 130 1.12 -13.85 -17.96
N GLY A 131 1.27 -12.54 -18.20
CA GLY A 131 0.82 -11.86 -19.41
C GLY A 131 1.63 -12.26 -20.65
N GLY A 132 2.94 -12.47 -20.51
CA GLY A 132 3.82 -12.93 -21.58
C GLY A 132 3.43 -14.31 -22.12
N LYS A 133 3.02 -15.23 -21.24
CA LYS A 133 2.53 -16.57 -21.61
C LYS A 133 1.18 -16.58 -22.33
N LEU A 134 0.48 -15.44 -22.40
CA LEU A 134 -0.73 -15.25 -23.21
C LEU A 134 -0.43 -14.77 -24.64
N LYS A 135 0.84 -14.47 -24.97
CA LYS A 135 1.26 -14.04 -26.32
C LYS A 135 1.12 -15.22 -27.30
N GLY A 136 0.31 -15.05 -28.34
CA GLY A 136 0.12 -16.04 -29.41
C GLY A 136 -1.09 -16.97 -29.27
N GLN A 137 -1.94 -16.77 -28.27
CA GLN A 137 -3.18 -17.55 -28.16
C GLN A 137 -4.26 -17.02 -29.13
N PRO A 138 -4.96 -17.90 -29.87
CA PRO A 138 -6.12 -17.51 -30.67
C PRO A 138 -7.21 -16.94 -29.74
N ALA A 139 -7.98 -16.00 -30.29
CA ALA A 139 -9.02 -15.26 -29.58
C ALA A 139 -10.15 -16.17 -29.11
#